data_AF-A0A6I5CQK1-F1
#
_entry.id   AF-A0A6I5CQK1-F1
#
_cell.length_a   1.000
_cell.length_b   1.000
_cell.length_c   1.000
_cell.angle_alpha   90.00
_cell.angle_beta   90.00
_cell.angle_gamma   90.00
#
_symmetry.space_group_name_H-M   'P 1'
#
loop_
_entity.id
_entity.type
_entity.pdbx_description
1 polymer ?
#
loop_
_entity_poly.entity_id
_entity_poly.type
_entity_poly.pdbx_seq_one_letter_code
_entity_poly.pdbx_strand_id
1 'polypeptide(L)'
;ASGTPQGAGAAAAPGGPRPLRYLDAVARLLVAEPATVRPHLTRWFADERPLPAAPHATVATAAQALLYAHRDPDPDDLTETLADCPHPRAAELLTALAEEEPALLCRAVARWAHDEHPDRRATAVAQALRSAPHVRADSDRALL
;
A
#
# COMPACT_ATOMS: atom_id res chain seq x y z
N ALA A 1 -28.19 56.40 1.79
CA ALA A 1 -26.83 56.17 1.29
C ALA A 1 -25.99 55.66 2.45
N SER A 2 -25.36 54.49 2.29
CA SER A 2 -24.13 54.04 2.97
C SER A 2 -23.92 52.58 2.57
N GLY A 3 -23.47 52.39 1.33
CA GLY A 3 -22.87 51.13 0.91
C GLY A 3 -21.40 51.17 1.24
N THR A 4 -20.92 50.19 1.99
CA THR A 4 -19.50 49.88 2.13
C THR A 4 -19.19 48.68 1.25
N PRO A 5 -18.31 48.79 0.24
CA PRO A 5 -17.67 47.62 -0.36
C PRO A 5 -16.35 47.39 0.36
N GLN A 6 -16.32 46.40 1.25
CA GLN A 6 -15.11 45.87 1.85
C GLN A 6 -15.15 44.36 1.59
N GLY A 7 -14.24 43.73 0.90
CA GLY A 7 -12.90 44.08 0.48
C GLY A 7 -12.15 42.76 0.38
N ALA A 8 -11.28 42.64 -0.62
CA ALA A 8 -10.33 41.55 -0.82
C ALA A 8 -10.94 40.16 -1.05
N GLY A 9 -11.19 39.87 -2.33
CA GLY A 9 -10.95 38.51 -2.82
C GLY A 9 -9.54 38.12 -2.42
N ALA A 10 -9.43 37.16 -1.51
CA ALA A 10 -8.18 36.50 -1.19
C ALA A 10 -7.74 35.75 -2.45
N ALA A 11 -6.98 36.45 -3.29
CA ALA A 11 -6.23 35.87 -4.38
C ALA A 11 -5.40 34.74 -3.78
N ALA A 12 -5.79 33.51 -4.10
CA ALA A 12 -5.05 32.32 -3.76
C ALA A 12 -3.65 32.45 -4.35
N ALA A 13 -2.66 32.75 -3.50
CA ALA A 13 -1.27 32.85 -3.90
C ALA A 13 -0.84 31.52 -4.57
N PRO A 14 -0.31 31.54 -5.81
CA PRO A 14 0.26 30.36 -6.43
C PRO A 14 1.76 30.32 -6.12
N GLY A 15 2.25 29.27 -5.46
CA GLY A 15 3.70 29.01 -5.46
C GLY A 15 4.36 28.55 -4.17
N GLY A 16 3.79 27.57 -3.46
CA GLY A 16 4.59 26.69 -2.59
C GLY A 16 4.58 25.29 -3.18
N PRO A 17 5.65 24.48 -3.07
CA PRO A 17 5.58 23.07 -3.45
C PRO A 17 4.42 22.48 -2.65
N ARG A 18 3.46 21.82 -3.31
CA ARG A 18 2.32 21.18 -2.62
C ARG A 18 2.46 19.66 -2.61
N PRO A 19 3.31 19.09 -1.73
CA PRO A 19 3.46 17.66 -1.62
C PRO A 19 2.21 16.87 -1.32
N LEU A 20 1.36 17.45 -0.46
CA LEU A 20 0.09 16.86 -0.10
C LEU A 20 -0.80 16.67 -1.32
N ARG A 21 -0.83 17.63 -2.27
CA ARG A 21 -1.72 17.52 -3.43
C ARG A 21 -1.36 16.38 -4.38
N TYR A 22 -0.08 16.01 -4.51
CA TYR A 22 0.26 14.86 -5.36
C TYR A 22 -0.09 13.54 -4.67
N LEU A 23 0.15 13.41 -3.37
CA LEU A 23 -0.25 12.20 -2.62
C LEU A 23 -1.77 12.07 -2.57
N ASP A 24 -2.48 13.18 -2.40
CA ASP A 24 -3.95 13.22 -2.46
C ASP A 24 -4.46 12.79 -3.85
N ALA A 25 -3.80 13.25 -4.92
CA ALA A 25 -4.15 12.83 -6.28
C ALA A 25 -3.90 11.34 -6.51
N VAL A 26 -2.78 10.81 -6.02
CA VAL A 26 -2.45 9.39 -6.07
C VAL A 26 -3.44 8.58 -5.24
N ALA A 27 -3.81 9.03 -4.04
CA ALA A 27 -4.82 8.38 -3.21
C ALA A 27 -6.17 8.31 -3.93
N ARG A 28 -6.59 9.39 -4.60
CA ARG A 28 -7.83 9.38 -5.40
C ARG A 28 -7.75 8.43 -6.59
N LEU A 29 -6.60 8.36 -7.26
CA LEU A 29 -6.39 7.43 -8.36
C LEU A 29 -6.37 5.97 -7.87
N LEU A 30 -5.77 5.72 -6.70
CA LEU A 30 -5.72 4.41 -6.07
C LEU A 30 -7.11 3.91 -5.67
N VAL A 31 -8.00 4.81 -5.26
CA VAL A 31 -9.42 4.49 -5.00
C VAL A 31 -10.17 4.18 -6.30
N ALA A 32 -9.89 4.91 -7.38
CA ALA A 32 -10.58 4.73 -8.65
C ALA A 32 -10.09 3.47 -9.41
N GLU A 33 -8.80 3.20 -9.40
CA GLU A 33 -8.12 2.20 -10.24
C GLU A 33 -7.04 1.46 -9.45
N PRO A 34 -7.40 0.69 -8.40
CA PRO A 34 -6.45 0.07 -7.48
C PRO A 34 -5.46 -0.86 -8.19
N ALA A 35 -5.95 -1.76 -9.03
CA ALA A 35 -5.13 -2.73 -9.77
C ALA A 35 -4.10 -2.06 -10.70
N THR A 36 -4.40 -0.87 -11.21
CA THR A 36 -3.47 -0.11 -12.06
C THR A 36 -2.41 0.62 -11.24
N VAL A 37 -2.80 1.23 -10.11
CA VAL A 37 -1.90 2.12 -9.35
C VAL A 37 -0.97 1.36 -8.42
N ARG A 38 -1.42 0.25 -7.81
CA ARG A 38 -0.64 -0.50 -6.82
C ARG A 38 0.73 -0.94 -7.36
N PRO A 39 0.86 -1.53 -8.58
CA PRO A 39 2.16 -1.89 -9.14
C PRO A 39 3.07 -0.69 -9.42
N HIS A 40 2.52 0.50 -9.64
CA HIS A 40 3.33 1.72 -9.78
C HIS A 40 3.85 2.21 -8.43
N LEU A 41 3.06 2.09 -7.37
CA LEU A 41 3.47 2.44 -6.01
C LEU A 41 4.55 1.51 -5.47
N THR A 42 4.56 0.22 -5.80
CA THR A 42 5.64 -0.68 -5.38
C THR A 42 7.00 -0.28 -5.97
N ARG A 43 7.02 0.33 -7.16
CA ARG A 43 8.27 0.89 -7.75
C ARG A 43 8.84 2.06 -6.96
N TRP A 44 8.03 2.73 -6.14
CA TRP A 44 8.48 3.83 -5.28
C TRP A 44 9.16 3.34 -4.01
N PHE A 45 9.11 2.04 -3.69
CA PHE A 45 9.72 1.51 -2.47
C PHE A 45 11.23 1.68 -2.37
N ALA A 46 11.92 1.85 -3.50
CA ALA A 46 13.36 2.13 -3.55
C ALA A 46 13.69 3.63 -3.48
N ASP A 47 12.68 4.51 -3.46
CA ASP A 47 12.87 5.96 -3.51
C ASP A 47 12.94 6.57 -2.11
N GLU A 48 14.17 6.68 -1.60
CA GLU A 48 14.42 7.26 -0.27
C GLU A 48 14.54 8.80 -0.27
N ARG A 49 14.12 9.47 -1.36
CA ARG A 49 14.11 10.94 -1.38
C ARG A 49 13.12 11.48 -0.33
N PRO A 50 13.54 12.41 0.55
CA PRO A 50 12.65 13.01 1.53
C PRO A 50 11.50 13.79 0.88
N LEU A 51 10.32 13.76 1.51
CA LEU A 51 9.18 14.53 1.06
C LEU A 51 9.36 16.01 1.46
N PRO A 52 9.14 16.98 0.56
CA PRO A 52 9.32 18.39 0.90
C PRO A 52 8.40 18.91 2.03
N ALA A 53 7.26 18.24 2.28
CA ALA A 53 6.31 18.63 3.34
C ALA A 53 6.49 17.82 4.63
N ALA A 54 7.25 16.73 4.59
CA ALA A 54 7.50 15.86 5.73
C ALA A 54 8.94 15.33 5.61
N PRO A 55 9.96 16.07 6.07
CA PRO A 55 11.37 15.73 5.87
C PRO A 55 11.81 14.42 6.53
N HIS A 56 11.01 13.90 7.46
CA HIS A 56 11.19 12.61 8.13
C HIS A 56 10.56 11.43 7.37
N ALA A 57 9.75 11.71 6.35
CA ALA A 57 9.14 10.73 5.47
C ALA A 57 9.82 10.76 4.10
N THR A 58 9.98 9.59 3.51
CA THR A 58 10.49 9.41 2.14
C THR A 58 9.35 9.03 1.20
N VAL A 59 9.60 9.15 -0.11
CA VAL A 59 8.66 8.67 -1.14
C VAL A 59 8.32 7.20 -0.92
N ALA A 60 9.31 6.37 -0.54
CA ALA A 60 9.11 4.98 -0.18
C ALA A 60 8.14 4.80 1.01
N THR A 61 8.34 5.53 2.11
CA THR A 61 7.43 5.45 3.27
C THR A 61 6.02 5.97 2.96
N ALA A 62 5.88 6.95 2.08
CA ALA A 62 4.57 7.45 1.66
C ALA A 62 3.83 6.43 0.79
N ALA A 63 4.52 5.79 -0.16
CA ALA A 63 3.94 4.71 -0.96
C ALA A 63 3.46 3.56 -0.08
N GLN A 64 4.28 3.19 0.91
CA GLN A 64 3.95 2.16 1.89
C GLN A 64 2.68 2.51 2.69
N ALA A 65 2.61 3.74 3.21
CA ALA A 65 1.44 4.23 3.95
C ALA A 65 0.18 4.30 3.08
N LEU A 66 0.28 4.72 1.82
CA LEU A 66 -0.85 4.76 0.89
C LEU A 66 -1.40 3.37 0.59
N LEU A 67 -0.54 2.40 0.28
CA LEU A 67 -0.97 1.02 0.03
C LEU A 67 -1.65 0.41 1.25
N TYR A 68 -1.10 0.64 2.44
CA TYR A 68 -1.67 0.14 3.69
C TYR A 68 -3.02 0.80 4.03
N ALA A 69 -3.15 2.12 3.82
CA ALA A 69 -4.39 2.87 4.07
C ALA A 69 -5.52 2.51 3.09
N HIS A 70 -5.18 2.05 1.87
CA HIS A 70 -6.14 1.69 0.82
C HIS A 70 -6.14 0.18 0.52
N ARG A 71 -6.02 -0.65 1.55
CA ARG A 71 -6.04 -2.11 1.44
C ARG A 71 -7.45 -2.69 1.24
N ASP A 72 -8.44 -2.11 1.91
CA ASP A 72 -9.80 -2.64 2.00
C ASP A 72 -10.55 -2.83 0.67
N PRO A 73 -10.38 -2.00 -0.37
CA PRO A 73 -11.14 -2.16 -1.61
C PRO A 73 -10.91 -3.50 -2.32
N ASP A 74 -9.72 -4.06 -2.20
CA ASP A 74 -9.37 -5.38 -2.74
C ASP A 74 -8.08 -5.88 -2.06
N PRO A 75 -8.17 -6.54 -0.91
CA PRO A 75 -6.98 -6.98 -0.18
C PRO A 75 -6.28 -8.15 -0.87
N ASP A 76 -6.99 -8.95 -1.67
CA ASP A 76 -6.41 -10.06 -2.43
C ASP A 76 -5.50 -9.56 -3.55
N ASP A 77 -5.97 -8.63 -4.39
CA ASP A 77 -5.13 -8.00 -5.43
C ASP A 77 -3.91 -7.28 -4.85
N LEU A 78 -4.05 -6.69 -3.64
CA LEU A 78 -2.92 -6.10 -2.94
C LEU A 78 -1.87 -7.17 -2.58
N THR A 79 -2.28 -8.32 -2.04
CA THR A 79 -1.34 -9.40 -1.71
C THR A 79 -0.62 -9.92 -2.95
N GLU A 80 -1.31 -10.07 -4.09
CA GLU A 80 -0.69 -10.49 -5.36
C GLU A 80 0.35 -9.45 -5.83
N THR A 81 -0.02 -8.17 -5.84
CA THR A 81 0.87 -7.07 -6.23
C THR A 81 2.13 -7.00 -5.36
N LEU A 82 1.99 -7.25 -4.05
CA LEU A 82 3.12 -7.25 -3.12
C LEU A 82 3.99 -8.51 -3.28
N ALA A 83 3.39 -9.66 -3.58
CA ALA A 83 4.14 -10.90 -3.83
C ALA A 83 5.00 -10.83 -5.10
N ASP A 84 4.56 -10.08 -6.11
CA ASP A 84 5.31 -9.82 -7.34
C ASP A 84 6.41 -8.76 -7.16
N CYS A 85 6.47 -8.10 -6.01
CA CYS A 85 7.46 -7.09 -5.71
C CYS A 85 8.60 -7.67 -4.84
N PRO A 86 9.81 -7.92 -5.41
CA PRO A 86 10.95 -8.42 -4.65
C PRO A 86 11.62 -7.29 -3.85
N HIS A 87 10.89 -6.67 -2.92
CA HIS A 87 11.36 -5.57 -2.10
C HIS A 87 11.07 -5.81 -0.59
N PRO A 88 12.00 -5.49 0.33
CA PRO A 88 11.79 -5.69 1.78
C PRO A 88 10.51 -5.04 2.31
N ARG A 89 10.19 -3.82 1.88
CA ARG A 89 8.95 -3.10 2.24
C ARG A 89 7.67 -3.84 1.83
N ALA A 90 7.70 -4.58 0.71
CA ALA A 90 6.55 -5.39 0.30
C ALA A 90 6.36 -6.56 1.27
N ALA A 91 7.46 -7.20 1.69
CA ALA A 91 7.44 -8.26 2.68
C ALA A 91 6.99 -7.76 4.08
N GLU A 92 7.38 -6.55 4.47
CA GLU A 92 6.90 -5.89 5.70
C GLU A 92 5.38 -5.72 5.67
N LEU A 93 4.83 -5.24 4.54
CA LEU A 93 3.37 -5.10 4.38
C LEU A 93 2.64 -6.43 4.43
N LEU A 94 3.16 -7.45 3.74
CA LEU A 94 2.58 -8.80 3.81
C LEU A 94 2.59 -9.35 5.25
N THR A 95 3.63 -9.03 6.03
CA THR A 95 3.72 -9.43 7.45
C THR A 95 2.68 -8.68 8.29
N ALA A 96 2.55 -7.37 8.13
CA ALA A 96 1.53 -6.58 8.83
C ALA A 96 0.10 -7.08 8.51
N LEU A 97 -0.16 -7.40 7.25
CA LEU A 97 -1.44 -7.99 6.84
C LEU A 97 -1.64 -9.38 7.46
N ALA A 98 -0.59 -10.21 7.62
CA ALA A 98 -0.67 -11.51 8.28
C ALA A 98 -1.04 -11.38 9.77
N GLU A 99 -0.56 -10.33 10.42
CA GLU A 99 -0.86 -10.04 11.83
C GLU A 99 -2.31 -9.59 12.04
N GLU A 100 -2.82 -8.76 11.13
CA GLU A 100 -4.16 -8.17 11.21
C GLU A 100 -5.27 -9.10 10.71
N GLU A 101 -5.04 -9.74 9.57
CA GLU A 101 -6.01 -10.61 8.90
C GLU A 101 -5.34 -11.91 8.41
N PRO A 102 -5.03 -12.86 9.32
CA PRO A 102 -4.32 -14.09 8.98
C PRO A 102 -4.99 -14.90 7.86
N ALA A 103 -6.32 -14.90 7.80
CA ALA A 103 -7.08 -15.63 6.79
C ALA A 103 -6.82 -15.12 5.36
N LEU A 104 -6.56 -13.82 5.18
CA LEU A 104 -6.15 -13.23 3.89
C LEU A 104 -4.81 -13.77 3.42
N LEU A 105 -3.86 -13.91 4.33
CA LEU A 105 -2.55 -14.44 3.95
C LEU A 105 -2.61 -15.94 3.68
N CYS A 106 -3.36 -16.70 4.47
CA CYS A 106 -3.53 -18.14 4.24
C CYS A 106 -4.15 -18.44 2.88
N ARG A 107 -5.20 -17.70 2.47
CA ARG A 107 -5.80 -17.87 1.13
C ARG A 107 -4.83 -17.48 0.01
N ALA A 108 -4.05 -16.40 0.18
CA ALA A 108 -3.07 -15.98 -0.81
C ALA A 108 -1.92 -17.00 -0.95
N VAL A 109 -1.36 -17.47 0.18
CA VAL A 109 -0.34 -18.53 0.20
C VAL A 109 -0.85 -19.80 -0.45
N ALA A 110 -2.10 -20.21 -0.16
CA ALA A 110 -2.72 -21.36 -0.79
C ALA A 110 -2.80 -21.19 -2.32
N ARG A 111 -3.13 -20.01 -2.84
CA ARG A 111 -3.07 -19.74 -4.30
C ARG A 111 -1.65 -19.85 -4.83
N TRP A 112 -0.67 -19.20 -4.20
CA TRP A 112 0.72 -19.18 -4.66
C TRP A 112 1.41 -20.54 -4.62
N ALA A 113 1.05 -21.40 -3.66
CA ALA A 113 1.57 -22.75 -3.56
C ALA A 113 1.19 -23.61 -4.79
N HIS A 114 0.05 -23.32 -5.41
CA HIS A 114 -0.44 -23.99 -6.61
C HIS A 114 -0.05 -23.28 -7.91
N ASP A 115 0.74 -22.20 -7.84
CA ASP A 115 1.18 -21.45 -9.03
C ASP A 115 2.27 -22.20 -9.80
N GLU A 116 2.26 -22.07 -11.13
CA GLU A 116 3.23 -22.69 -12.02
C GLU A 116 4.64 -22.09 -11.90
N HIS A 117 4.74 -20.82 -11.46
CA HIS A 117 6.00 -20.09 -11.34
C HIS A 117 6.75 -20.50 -10.05
N PRO A 118 8.02 -20.97 -10.15
CA PRO A 118 8.78 -21.42 -8.99
C PRO A 118 9.05 -20.31 -7.97
N ASP A 119 9.29 -19.08 -8.44
CA ASP A 119 9.53 -17.92 -7.56
C ASP A 119 8.31 -17.61 -6.70
N ARG A 120 7.12 -17.77 -7.27
CA ARG A 120 5.86 -17.55 -6.57
C ARG A 120 5.59 -18.61 -5.50
N ARG A 121 5.93 -19.88 -5.79
CA ARG A 121 5.92 -20.95 -4.77
C ARG A 121 6.95 -20.68 -3.65
N ALA A 122 8.13 -20.15 -3.96
CA ALA A 122 9.11 -19.77 -2.94
C ALA A 122 8.60 -18.63 -2.04
N THR A 123 7.93 -17.63 -2.61
CA THR A 123 7.22 -16.58 -1.85
C THR A 123 6.14 -17.18 -0.94
N ALA A 124 5.39 -18.17 -1.43
CA ALA A 124 4.39 -18.88 -0.63
C ALA A 124 5.00 -19.50 0.63
N VAL A 125 6.10 -20.24 0.50
CA VAL A 125 6.80 -20.86 1.64
C VAL A 125 7.30 -19.81 2.62
N ALA A 126 7.94 -18.75 2.13
CA ALA A 126 8.46 -17.68 2.97
C ALA A 126 7.35 -16.97 3.77
N GLN A 127 6.19 -16.75 3.16
CA GLN A 127 5.04 -16.13 3.82
C GLN A 127 4.32 -17.11 4.76
N ALA A 128 4.18 -18.39 4.41
CA ALA A 128 3.59 -19.41 5.28
C ALA A 128 4.35 -19.52 6.62
N LEU A 129 5.68 -19.51 6.57
CA LEU A 129 6.52 -19.55 7.76
C LEU A 129 6.36 -18.29 8.63
N ARG A 130 6.17 -17.12 8.00
CA ARG A 130 5.94 -15.86 8.72
C ARG A 130 4.54 -15.77 9.31
N SER A 131 3.52 -16.29 8.63
CA SER A 131 2.13 -16.21 9.08
C SER A 131 1.79 -17.26 10.16
N ALA A 132 2.49 -18.40 10.21
CA ALA A 132 2.22 -19.50 11.13
C ALA A 132 1.99 -19.09 12.61
N PRO A 133 2.74 -18.15 13.21
CA PRO A 133 2.49 -17.67 14.58
C PRO A 133 1.17 -16.91 14.76
N HIS A 134 0.63 -16.32 13.68
CA HIS A 134 -0.54 -15.46 13.69
C HIS A 134 -1.84 -16.24 13.41
N VAL A 135 -1.75 -17.47 12.91
CA VAL A 135 -2.91 -18.31 12.58
C VAL A 135 -3.50 -18.97 13.83
N ARG A 136 -4.67 -18.46 14.24
CA ARG A 136 -5.41 -18.97 15.41
C ARG A 136 -6.53 -19.94 15.05
N ALA A 137 -7.07 -19.87 13.83
CA ALA A 137 -8.16 -20.72 13.37
C ALA A 137 -7.65 -22.04 12.77
N ASP A 138 -8.34 -23.14 13.06
CA ASP A 138 -7.98 -24.47 12.53
C ASP A 138 -8.17 -24.56 11.01
N SER A 139 -9.19 -23.88 10.46
CA SER A 139 -9.44 -23.79 9.01
C SER A 139 -8.27 -23.16 8.26
N ASP A 140 -7.64 -22.17 8.88
CA ASP A 140 -6.56 -21.40 8.29
C ASP A 140 -5.24 -22.19 8.37
N ARG A 141 -5.03 -22.96 9.45
CA ARG A 141 -3.88 -23.88 9.54
C ARG A 141 -3.93 -24.98 8.49
N ALA A 142 -5.13 -25.42 8.09
CA ALA A 142 -5.27 -26.44 7.05
C ALA A 142 -4.87 -25.96 5.64
N LEU A 143 -4.71 -24.64 5.46
CA LEU A 143 -4.32 -24.03 4.18
C LEU A 143 -2.81 -23.75 4.06
N LEU A 144 -2.05 -23.84 5.16
CA LEU A 144 -0.59 -23.63 5.20
C LEU A 144 0.16 -24.97 5.16
#